data_AF-A0A8S3F9B0-F1
#
_entry.id   AF-A0A8S3F9B0-F1
#
_cell.length_a   1.000
_cell.length_b   1.000
_cell.length_c   1.000
_cell.angle_alpha   90.00
_cell.angle_beta   90.00
_cell.angle_gamma   90.00
#
_symmetry.space_group_name_H-M   'P 1'
#
loop_
_entity.id
_entity.type
_entity.pdbx_description
1 polymer ?
#
loop_
_entity_poly.entity_id
_entity_poly.type
_entity_poly.pdbx_seq_one_letter_code
_entity_poly.pdbx_strand_id
1 'polypeptide(L)'
;MASMLPSYGGDINDVKKARLLLKSVRETNPSHPPAWIASARLEEVVGKVQAARNLIMRGTEHCQKSEDVWLEAARLMPLDLARGIVTHAVRHLPQSVKIWVKAADLEQEPKAKKQVLRRALEHVPNSVRLWKAAVELEDEEDARIMLSRAVECCPTSVD
;
A
#
# COMPACT_ATOMS: atom_id res chain seq x y z
N MET A 1 -11.65 -27.51 -21.90
CA MET A 1 -10.85 -26.61 -21.04
C MET A 1 -10.50 -25.37 -21.84
N ALA A 2 -11.30 -24.29 -21.73
CA ALA A 2 -11.01 -23.04 -22.43
C ALA A 2 -9.83 -22.34 -21.75
N SER A 3 -8.70 -22.26 -22.44
CA SER A 3 -7.50 -21.55 -22.01
C SER A 3 -7.77 -20.04 -22.11
N MET A 4 -7.79 -19.34 -20.98
CA MET A 4 -7.80 -17.88 -20.94
C MET A 4 -6.41 -17.36 -21.27
N LEU A 5 -6.17 -17.02 -22.53
CA LEU A 5 -5.07 -16.12 -22.88
C LEU A 5 -5.45 -14.70 -22.43
N PRO A 6 -4.55 -13.94 -21.76
CA PRO A 6 -4.83 -12.55 -21.45
C PRO A 6 -4.91 -11.75 -22.76
N SER A 7 -6.07 -11.15 -23.04
CA SER A 7 -6.37 -10.37 -24.25
C SER A 7 -5.71 -8.97 -24.30
N TYR A 8 -4.58 -8.76 -23.63
CA TYR A 8 -3.86 -7.48 -23.65
C TYR A 8 -2.38 -7.67 -23.90
N GLY A 9 -2.05 -8.18 -25.10
CA GLY A 9 -0.72 -8.10 -25.65
C GLY A 9 -0.60 -6.83 -26.49
N GLY A 10 -0.17 -5.71 -25.89
CA GLY A 10 0.33 -4.59 -26.68
C GLY A 10 1.43 -5.06 -27.64
N ASP A 11 1.60 -4.41 -28.79
CA ASP A 11 2.63 -4.77 -29.77
C ASP A 11 3.97 -4.97 -29.05
N ILE A 12 4.62 -6.12 -29.27
CA ILE A 12 5.91 -6.48 -28.67
C ILE A 12 6.94 -5.35 -28.88
N ASN A 13 6.87 -4.64 -30.01
CA ASN A 13 7.74 -3.50 -30.28
C ASN A 13 7.43 -2.30 -29.37
N ASP A 14 6.16 -2.01 -29.11
CA ASP A 14 5.75 -0.95 -28.20
C ASP A 14 6.08 -1.29 -26.76
N VAL A 15 5.95 -2.55 -26.36
CA VAL A 15 6.41 -3.03 -25.04
C VAL A 15 7.92 -2.82 -24.88
N LYS A 16 8.72 -3.10 -25.91
CA LYS A 16 10.18 -2.86 -25.87
C LYS A 16 10.50 -1.38 -25.74
N LYS A 17 9.84 -0.52 -26.52
CA LYS A 17 10.01 0.95 -26.44
C LYS A 17 9.60 1.50 -25.08
N ALA A 18 8.44 1.10 -24.57
CA ALA A 18 7.94 1.50 -23.27
C ALA A 18 8.90 1.09 -22.15
N ARG A 19 9.43 -0.14 -22.18
CA ARG A 19 10.44 -0.61 -21.22
C ARG A 19 11.71 0.24 -21.26
N LEU A 20 12.19 0.59 -22.45
CA LEU A 20 13.40 1.40 -22.59
C LEU A 20 13.19 2.83 -22.09
N LEU A 21 12.05 3.45 -22.43
CA LEU A 21 11.68 4.76 -21.94
C LEU A 21 11.56 4.78 -20.41
N LEU A 22 10.78 3.86 -19.84
CA LEU A 22 10.58 3.77 -18.40
C LEU A 22 11.88 3.51 -17.67
N LYS A 23 12.76 2.63 -18.20
CA LYS A 23 14.11 2.39 -17.69
C LYS A 23 14.94 3.67 -17.65
N SER A 24 14.95 4.44 -18.73
CA SER A 24 15.66 5.71 -18.77
C SER A 24 15.14 6.68 -17.70
N VAL A 25 13.82 6.84 -17.56
CA VAL A 25 13.22 7.76 -16.58
C VAL A 25 13.60 7.40 -15.14
N ARG A 26 13.57 6.11 -14.77
CA ARG A 26 13.94 5.67 -13.41
C ARG A 26 15.44 5.72 -13.14
N GLU A 27 16.28 5.69 -14.18
CA GLU A 27 17.73 5.85 -14.04
C GLU A 27 18.14 7.32 -13.93
N THR A 28 17.48 8.21 -14.67
CA THR A 28 17.71 9.65 -14.59
C THR A 28 17.06 10.28 -13.36
N ASN A 29 15.90 9.76 -12.94
CA ASN A 29 15.13 10.27 -11.80
C ASN A 29 14.78 9.13 -10.82
N PRO A 30 15.74 8.59 -10.04
CA PRO A 30 15.49 7.46 -9.14
C PRO A 30 14.46 7.74 -8.05
N SER A 31 14.33 8.99 -7.62
CA SER A 31 13.37 9.43 -6.59
C SER A 31 11.96 9.69 -7.15
N HIS A 32 11.67 9.34 -8.41
CA HIS A 32 10.38 9.59 -9.06
C HIS A 32 9.45 8.36 -8.95
N PRO A 33 8.46 8.35 -8.03
CA PRO A 33 7.63 7.16 -7.75
C PRO A 33 6.84 6.60 -8.94
N PRO A 34 6.16 7.43 -9.76
CA PRO A 34 5.44 6.96 -10.94
C PRO A 34 6.29 6.14 -11.92
N ALA A 35 7.58 6.44 -12.05
CA ALA A 35 8.46 5.71 -12.96
C ALA A 35 8.63 4.24 -12.53
N TRP A 36 8.78 3.99 -11.22
CA TRP A 36 8.89 2.65 -10.67
C TRP A 36 7.57 1.88 -10.74
N ILE A 37 6.47 2.55 -10.40
CA ILE A 37 5.11 1.96 -10.46
C ILE A 37 4.78 1.58 -11.91
N ALA A 38 4.99 2.49 -12.86
CA ALA A 38 4.74 2.23 -14.27
C ALA A 38 5.64 1.10 -14.82
N SER A 39 6.92 1.08 -14.43
CA SER A 39 7.84 -0.01 -14.81
C SER A 39 7.37 -1.37 -14.31
N ALA A 40 6.93 -1.44 -13.04
CA ALA A 40 6.44 -2.68 -12.45
C ALA A 40 5.12 -3.14 -13.10
N ARG A 41 4.17 -2.23 -13.30
CA ARG A 41 2.88 -2.52 -13.97
C ARG A 41 3.07 -2.98 -15.41
N LEU A 42 4.02 -2.38 -16.15
CA LEU A 42 4.35 -2.85 -17.50
C LEU A 42 4.78 -4.32 -17.48
N GLU A 43 5.68 -4.71 -16.57
CA GLU A 43 6.13 -6.10 -16.48
C GLU A 43 5.03 -7.05 -16.01
N GLU A 44 4.13 -6.61 -15.12
CA GLU A 44 2.98 -7.40 -14.68
C GLU A 44 2.02 -7.69 -15.84
N VAL A 45 1.65 -6.66 -16.62
CA VAL A 45 0.70 -6.78 -17.74
C VAL A 45 1.23 -7.71 -18.83
N VAL A 46 2.55 -7.74 -19.06
CA VAL A 46 3.17 -8.66 -20.03
C VAL A 46 3.48 -10.05 -19.44
N GLY A 47 2.97 -10.36 -18.25
CA GLY A 47 3.08 -11.67 -17.60
C GLY A 47 4.39 -11.92 -16.86
N LYS A 48 5.29 -10.93 -16.75
CA LYS A 48 6.58 -11.03 -16.06
C LYS A 48 6.48 -10.57 -14.60
N VAL A 49 5.62 -11.22 -13.83
CA VAL A 49 5.29 -10.84 -12.45
C VAL A 49 6.53 -10.77 -11.53
N GLN A 50 7.48 -11.70 -11.66
CA GLN A 50 8.70 -11.66 -10.84
C GLN A 50 9.58 -10.44 -11.16
N ALA A 51 9.65 -10.02 -12.43
CA ALA A 51 10.35 -8.80 -12.80
C ALA A 51 9.63 -7.56 -12.23
N ALA A 52 8.30 -7.53 -12.28
CA ALA A 52 7.50 -6.47 -11.65
C ALA A 52 7.79 -6.33 -10.14
N ARG A 53 7.80 -7.46 -9.42
CA ARG A 53 8.14 -7.52 -7.98
C ARG A 53 9.54 -7.01 -7.69
N ASN A 54 10.53 -7.43 -8.47
CA ASN A 54 11.91 -6.99 -8.28
C ASN A 54 12.06 -5.47 -8.55
N LEU A 55 11.36 -4.95 -9.56
CA LEU A 55 11.38 -3.53 -9.91
C LEU A 55 10.73 -2.67 -8.82
N ILE A 56 9.55 -3.05 -8.33
CA ILE A 56 8.86 -2.24 -7.32
C ILE A 56 9.61 -2.24 -5.99
N MET A 57 10.26 -3.35 -5.60
CA MET A 57 11.09 -3.40 -4.39
C MET A 57 12.28 -2.44 -4.47
N ARG A 58 12.99 -2.39 -5.60
CA ARG A 58 14.00 -1.35 -5.82
C ARG A 58 13.40 0.06 -5.76
N GLY A 59 12.19 0.22 -6.29
CA GLY A 59 11.43 1.46 -6.13
C GLY A 59 11.24 1.86 -4.67
N THR A 60 10.94 0.92 -3.78
CA THR A 60 10.78 1.22 -2.34
C THR A 60 12.08 1.70 -1.69
N GLU A 61 13.24 1.22 -2.14
CA GLU A 61 14.56 1.64 -1.65
C GLU A 61 14.89 3.08 -2.07
N HIS A 62 14.53 3.45 -3.30
CA HIS A 62 14.80 4.80 -3.84
C HIS A 62 13.72 5.84 -3.47
N CYS A 63 12.47 5.40 -3.23
CA CYS A 63 11.30 6.25 -3.00
C CYS A 63 10.66 5.98 -1.63
N GLN A 64 11.46 5.91 -0.56
CA GLN A 64 11.01 5.54 0.80
C GLN A 64 9.87 6.44 1.34
N LYS A 65 9.81 7.70 0.89
CA LYS A 65 8.81 8.68 1.31
C LYS A 65 7.49 8.64 0.50
N SER A 66 7.38 7.75 -0.48
CA SER A 66 6.18 7.65 -1.32
C SER A 66 5.28 6.51 -0.86
N GLU A 67 4.09 6.84 -0.36
CA GLU A 67 3.09 5.83 0.02
C GLU A 67 2.65 4.96 -1.17
N ASP A 68 2.55 5.54 -2.37
CA ASP A 68 2.07 4.82 -3.56
C ASP A 68 3.01 3.67 -3.97
N VAL A 69 4.33 3.84 -3.83
CA VAL A 69 5.29 2.76 -4.15
C VAL A 69 5.18 1.62 -3.15
N TRP A 70 5.04 1.94 -1.87
CA TRP A 70 4.85 0.92 -0.83
C TRP A 70 3.52 0.16 -1.00
N LEU A 71 2.44 0.87 -1.32
CA LEU A 71 1.13 0.26 -1.58
C LEU A 71 1.16 -0.64 -2.81
N GLU A 72 1.82 -0.19 -3.89
CA GLU A 72 2.00 -0.99 -5.11
C GLU A 72 2.89 -2.21 -4.84
N ALA A 73 3.96 -2.06 -4.05
CA ALA A 73 4.82 -3.18 -3.65
C ALA A 73 4.04 -4.23 -2.86
N ALA A 74 3.23 -3.81 -1.89
CA ALA A 74 2.38 -4.70 -1.13
C ALA A 74 1.32 -5.39 -2.02
N ARG A 75 0.78 -4.70 -3.04
CA ARG A 75 -0.19 -5.28 -3.99
C ARG A 75 0.41 -6.38 -4.86
N LEU A 76 1.66 -6.20 -5.31
CA LEU A 76 2.32 -7.14 -6.22
C LEU A 76 2.82 -8.41 -5.52
N MET A 77 2.86 -8.42 -4.19
CA MET A 77 3.48 -9.48 -3.41
C MET A 77 2.43 -10.44 -2.83
N PRO A 78 2.80 -11.72 -2.64
CA PRO A 78 1.97 -12.64 -1.86
C PRO A 78 1.71 -12.09 -0.46
N LEU A 79 0.57 -12.48 0.13
CA LEU A 79 0.11 -11.98 1.43
C LEU A 79 1.18 -12.04 2.52
N ASP A 80 1.93 -13.14 2.58
CA ASP A 80 2.97 -13.35 3.59
C ASP A 80 4.10 -12.33 3.52
N LEU A 81 4.46 -11.91 2.30
CA LEU A 81 5.48 -10.89 2.08
C LEU A 81 4.91 -9.47 2.16
N ALA A 82 3.64 -9.28 1.76
CA ALA A 82 2.97 -7.99 1.81
C ALA A 82 2.91 -7.44 3.24
N ARG A 83 2.68 -8.29 4.26
CA ARG A 83 2.73 -7.88 5.68
C ARG A 83 4.09 -7.30 6.07
N GLY A 84 5.19 -7.96 5.65
CA GLY A 84 6.55 -7.47 5.89
C GLY A 84 6.81 -6.12 5.21
N ILE A 85 6.33 -5.95 3.98
CA ILE A 85 6.48 -4.72 3.21
C ILE A 85 5.75 -3.56 3.87
N VAL A 86 4.49 -3.76 4.28
CA VAL A 86 3.72 -2.69 4.93
C VAL A 86 4.27 -2.39 6.32
N THR A 87 4.76 -3.39 7.05
CA THR A 87 5.49 -3.19 8.32
C THR A 87 6.76 -2.34 8.12
N HIS A 88 7.43 -2.51 6.98
CA HIS A 88 8.58 -1.68 6.63
C HIS A 88 8.16 -0.26 6.20
N ALA A 89 7.05 -0.14 5.48
CA ALA A 89 6.49 1.12 5.05
C ALA A 89 6.08 2.01 6.24
N VAL A 90 5.42 1.46 7.28
CA VAL A 90 5.03 2.25 8.47
C VAL A 90 6.22 2.84 9.22
N ARG A 91 7.40 2.22 9.14
CA ARG A 91 8.63 2.78 9.74
C ARG A 91 9.12 4.03 9.00
N HIS A 92 8.90 4.09 7.68
CA HIS A 92 9.29 5.23 6.85
C HIS A 92 8.20 6.30 6.79
N LEU A 93 6.93 5.88 6.88
CA LEU A 93 5.74 6.71 6.70
C LEU A 93 4.76 6.53 7.88
N PRO A 94 5.17 6.82 9.12
CA PRO A 94 4.32 6.60 10.30
C PRO A 94 3.06 7.45 10.29
N GLN A 95 3.05 8.56 9.55
CA GLN A 95 1.91 9.47 9.44
C GLN A 95 0.94 9.11 8.29
N SER A 96 1.23 8.09 7.48
CA SER A 96 0.36 7.72 6.35
C SER A 96 -0.79 6.82 6.82
N VAL A 97 -1.99 7.42 6.86
CA VAL A 97 -3.25 6.71 7.10
C VAL A 97 -3.46 5.57 6.10
N LYS A 98 -3.10 5.77 4.81
CA LYS A 98 -3.31 4.74 3.78
C LYS A 98 -2.46 3.50 4.04
N ILE A 99 -1.20 3.68 4.47
CA ILE A 99 -0.31 2.57 4.81
C ILE A 99 -0.83 1.81 6.04
N TRP A 100 -1.29 2.52 7.07
CA TRP A 100 -1.88 1.90 8.26
C TRP A 100 -3.15 1.12 7.97
N VAL A 101 -4.05 1.67 7.16
CA VAL A 101 -5.26 0.95 6.73
C VAL A 101 -4.88 -0.29 5.94
N LYS A 102 -3.92 -0.18 5.01
CA LYS A 102 -3.43 -1.34 4.27
C LYS A 102 -2.80 -2.39 5.19
N ALA A 103 -2.11 -1.99 6.25
CA ALA A 103 -1.55 -2.90 7.24
C ALA A 103 -2.67 -3.68 7.94
N ALA A 104 -3.70 -2.97 8.40
CA ALA A 104 -4.86 -3.57 9.06
C ALA A 104 -5.63 -4.52 8.12
N ASP A 105 -5.76 -4.19 6.84
CA ASP A 105 -6.44 -5.02 5.83
C ASP A 105 -5.68 -6.31 5.48
N LEU A 106 -4.38 -6.37 5.73
CA LEU A 106 -3.57 -7.57 5.50
C LEU A 106 -3.60 -8.54 6.69
N GLU A 107 -4.14 -8.12 7.85
CA GLU A 107 -4.33 -8.97 9.01
C GLU A 107 -5.60 -9.81 8.88
N GLN A 108 -5.46 -11.12 9.05
CA GLN A 108 -6.59 -12.06 9.00
C GLN A 108 -7.27 -12.19 10.36
N GLU A 109 -6.51 -12.06 11.44
CA GLU A 109 -7.01 -12.20 12.80
C GLU A 109 -7.54 -10.86 13.33
N PRO A 110 -8.77 -10.81 13.89
CA PRO A 110 -9.35 -9.57 14.39
C PRO A 110 -8.48 -8.94 15.49
N LYS A 111 -7.85 -9.77 16.32
CA LYS A 111 -6.92 -9.32 17.36
C LYS A 111 -5.70 -8.59 16.78
N ALA A 112 -5.12 -9.12 15.70
CA ALA A 112 -3.99 -8.49 15.03
C ALA A 112 -4.40 -7.17 14.37
N LYS A 113 -5.57 -7.15 13.71
CA LYS A 113 -6.14 -5.95 13.11
C LYS A 113 -6.34 -4.82 14.13
N LYS A 114 -6.91 -5.13 15.30
CA LYS A 114 -7.06 -4.19 16.42
C LYS A 114 -5.71 -3.64 16.88
N GLN A 115 -4.68 -4.48 17.03
CA GLN A 115 -3.35 -4.05 17.44
C GLN A 115 -2.72 -3.07 16.43
N VAL A 116 -2.87 -3.34 15.14
CA VAL A 116 -2.38 -2.45 14.07
C VAL A 116 -3.08 -1.09 14.13
N LEU A 117 -4.41 -1.07 14.26
CA LEU A 117 -5.19 0.17 14.31
C LEU A 117 -4.91 0.99 15.58
N ARG A 118 -4.73 0.35 16.73
CA ARG A 118 -4.31 1.03 17.98
C ARG A 118 -2.96 1.71 17.80
N ARG A 119 -1.97 1.01 17.24
CA ARG A 119 -0.67 1.60 16.90
C ARG A 119 -0.80 2.73 15.86
N ALA A 120 -1.69 2.59 14.89
CA ALA A 120 -1.94 3.64 13.91
C ALA A 120 -2.46 4.92 14.58
N LEU A 121 -3.39 4.80 15.54
CA LEU A 121 -3.95 5.92 16.30
C LEU A 121 -2.93 6.58 17.25
N GLU A 122 -1.95 5.84 17.75
CA GLU A 122 -0.81 6.42 18.48
C GLU A 122 0.03 7.35 17.60
N HIS A 123 0.13 7.05 16.30
CA HIS A 123 0.90 7.87 15.35
C HIS A 123 0.05 8.97 14.71
N VAL A 124 -1.21 8.68 14.38
CA VAL A 124 -2.12 9.58 13.65
C VAL A 124 -3.47 9.69 14.37
N PRO A 125 -3.52 10.36 15.53
CA PRO A 125 -4.72 10.44 16.38
C PRO A 125 -5.85 11.29 15.79
N ASN A 126 -5.56 12.15 14.81
CA ASN A 126 -6.54 13.05 14.18
C ASN A 126 -7.20 12.43 12.92
N SER A 127 -6.99 11.14 12.66
CA SER A 127 -7.57 10.48 11.49
C SER A 127 -8.91 9.83 11.81
N VAL A 128 -9.99 10.47 11.36
CA VAL A 128 -11.36 9.94 11.42
C VAL A 128 -11.45 8.54 10.80
N ARG A 129 -10.75 8.32 9.69
CA ARG A 129 -10.74 7.02 9.01
C ARG A 129 -10.15 5.90 9.86
N LEU A 130 -9.08 6.17 10.62
CA LEU A 130 -8.50 5.19 11.52
C LEU A 130 -9.40 4.93 12.73
N TRP A 131 -10.04 5.98 13.27
CA TRP A 131 -11.00 5.83 14.36
C TRP A 131 -12.20 5.00 13.96
N LYS A 132 -12.83 5.28 12.82
CA LYS A 132 -13.95 4.49 12.29
C LYS A 132 -13.57 3.02 12.14
N ALA A 133 -12.43 2.73 11.50
CA ALA A 133 -11.95 1.37 11.32
C ALA A 133 -11.63 0.66 12.65
N ALA A 134 -11.18 1.38 13.68
CA ALA A 134 -10.91 0.81 15.00
C ALA A 134 -12.20 0.49 15.75
N VAL A 135 -13.15 1.45 15.78
CA VAL A 135 -14.44 1.33 16.46
C VAL A 135 -15.27 0.18 15.90
N GLU A 136 -15.27 -0.02 14.58
CA GLU A 136 -15.98 -1.13 13.91
C GLU A 136 -15.56 -2.53 14.37
N LEU A 137 -14.40 -2.67 15.02
CA LEU A 137 -13.89 -3.96 15.51
C LEU A 137 -14.20 -4.20 16.99
N GLU A 138 -14.64 -3.19 17.74
CA GLU A 138 -14.87 -3.28 19.18
C GLU A 138 -16.32 -3.63 19.51
N ASP A 139 -16.55 -4.09 20.74
CA ASP A 139 -17.91 -4.24 21.26
C ASP A 139 -18.51 -2.88 21.63
N GLU A 140 -19.79 -2.85 22.00
CA GLU A 140 -20.53 -1.61 22.27
C GLU A 140 -19.89 -0.75 23.38
N GLU A 141 -19.38 -1.39 24.44
CA GLU A 141 -18.78 -0.68 25.56
C GLU A 141 -17.45 -0.04 25.17
N ASP A 142 -16.55 -0.80 24.53
CA ASP A 142 -15.25 -0.33 24.08
C ASP A 142 -15.38 0.69 22.94
N ALA A 143 -16.33 0.47 22.01
CA ALA A 143 -16.63 1.39 20.93
C ALA A 143 -17.03 2.77 21.45
N ARG A 144 -17.89 2.82 22.48
CA ARG A 144 -18.31 4.07 23.13
C ARG A 144 -17.13 4.82 23.74
N ILE A 145 -16.23 4.12 24.43
CA ILE A 145 -15.02 4.72 25.02
C ILE A 145 -14.11 5.29 23.92
N MET A 146 -13.91 4.54 22.82
CA MET A 146 -13.09 5.00 21.71
C MET A 146 -13.69 6.21 20.98
N LEU A 147 -15.01 6.24 20.79
CA LEU A 147 -15.69 7.37 20.16
C LEU A 147 -15.55 8.66 20.96
N SER A 148 -15.64 8.60 22.30
CA SER A 148 -15.38 9.79 23.15
C SER A 148 -13.99 10.38 22.88
N ARG A 149 -12.96 9.52 22.82
CA ARG A 149 -11.59 9.94 22.52
C ARG A 149 -11.42 10.42 21.08
N ALA A 150 -12.13 9.81 20.13
CA ALA A 150 -12.11 10.20 18.73
C ALA A 150 -12.61 11.64 18.54
N VAL A 151 -13.70 12.01 19.22
CA VAL A 151 -14.26 13.37 19.18
C VAL A 151 -13.28 14.40 19.75
N GLU A 152 -12.58 14.08 20.86
CA GLU A 152 -11.55 14.95 21.42
C GLU A 152 -10.38 15.16 20.44
N CYS A 153 -9.95 14.09 19.76
CA CYS A 153 -8.82 14.13 18.84
C CYS A 153 -9.18 14.67 17.43
N CYS A 154 -10.47 14.66 17.07
CA CYS A 154 -11.00 15.11 15.77
C CYS A 154 -12.12 16.16 15.95
N PRO A 155 -11.84 17.35 16.51
CA PRO A 155 -12.87 18.30 16.95
C PRO A 155 -13.71 18.91 15.81
N THR A 156 -13.28 18.76 14.55
CA THR A 156 -13.98 19.29 13.36
C THR A 156 -14.73 18.22 12.56
N SER A 157 -14.71 16.95 12.99
CA SER A 157 -15.39 15.86 12.28
C SER A 157 -16.81 15.69 12.81
N VAL A 158 -17.82 15.91 11.95
CA VAL A 158 -19.24 15.75 12.27
C VAL A 158 -19.83 14.41 11.83
N ASP A 159 -19.03 13.54 11.19
CA ASP A 159 -19.45 12.26 10.58
C ASP A 159 -18.87 11.01 11.24
#